data_AF-A0A5N8YAX3-F1
#
_entry.id   AF-A0A5N8YAX3-F1
#
_cell.length_a   1.000
_cell.length_b   1.000
_cell.length_c   1.000
_cell.angle_alpha   90.00
_cell.angle_beta   90.00
_cell.angle_gamma   90.00
#
_symmetry.space_group_name_H-M   'P 1'
#
loop_
_entity.id
_entity.type
_entity.pdbx_description
1 polymer ?
#
loop_
_entity_poly.entity_id
_entity_poly.type
_entity_poly.pdbx_seq_one_letter_code
_entity_poly.pdbx_strand_id
1 'polypeptide(L)'
;MNCPTCGSENPEDAQSCDRCGAYLNAPTVNGIGIAVTELPMVNFPQAIKLGFKNYFEFSGRATRAEFWWWALLVTLGGLIPLLGWIVRIALLIPSISLTTRRLHDIGKSGWQQLWALLALSPWVFIVLVAVVVGDTIVYTLVSLFFYLIIAFAISIGLASMFIDWLVRKGETGANKYGPDPREPTSHHPHNPQ
;
A
#
# COMPACT_ATOMS: atom_id res chain seq x y z
N MET A 1 -39.20 -1.11 -16.92
CA MET A 1 -38.30 -0.82 -18.05
C MET A 1 -37.46 -2.04 -18.43
N ASN A 2 -37.03 -2.14 -19.69
CA ASN A 2 -36.32 -3.32 -20.20
C ASN A 2 -34.81 -3.22 -19.99
N CYS A 3 -34.21 -4.32 -19.59
CA CYS A 3 -32.75 -4.39 -19.43
C CYS A 3 -32.05 -4.30 -20.81
N PRO A 4 -31.12 -3.36 -21.02
CA PRO A 4 -30.40 -3.23 -22.29
C PRO A 4 -29.43 -4.38 -22.56
N THR A 5 -29.05 -5.13 -21.52
CA THR A 5 -28.08 -6.24 -21.62
C THR A 5 -28.74 -7.58 -21.92
N CYS A 6 -29.89 -7.89 -21.31
CA CYS A 6 -30.53 -9.21 -21.46
C CYS A 6 -31.99 -9.18 -21.90
N GLY A 7 -32.58 -7.99 -22.06
CA GLY A 7 -33.94 -7.80 -22.55
C GLY A 7 -35.07 -8.16 -21.59
N SER A 8 -34.79 -8.51 -20.33
CA SER A 8 -35.84 -8.79 -19.35
C SER A 8 -36.59 -7.52 -18.92
N GLU A 9 -37.89 -7.64 -18.70
CA GLU A 9 -38.72 -6.60 -18.08
C GLU A 9 -38.38 -6.46 -16.59
N ASN A 10 -38.23 -5.23 -16.12
CA ASN A 10 -37.98 -4.90 -14.71
C ASN A 10 -38.93 -3.78 -14.24
N PRO A 11 -39.17 -3.64 -12.92
CA PRO A 11 -39.89 -2.49 -12.35
C PRO A 11 -39.26 -1.15 -12.76
N GLU A 12 -40.04 -0.06 -12.77
CA GLU A 12 -39.55 1.26 -13.19
C GLU A 12 -38.55 1.90 -12.20
N ASP A 13 -38.58 1.50 -10.93
CA ASP A 13 -37.72 1.98 -9.85
C ASP A 13 -36.50 1.08 -9.59
N ALA A 14 -36.35 -0.01 -10.34
CA ALA A 14 -35.30 -0.99 -10.11
C ALA A 14 -33.91 -0.46 -10.50
N GLN A 15 -32.96 -0.47 -9.55
CA GLN A 15 -31.58 -0.01 -9.76
C GLN A 15 -30.73 -1.02 -10.53
N SER A 16 -31.07 -2.31 -10.47
CA SER A 16 -30.37 -3.42 -11.10
C SER A 16 -31.37 -4.42 -11.70
N CYS A 17 -30.96 -5.11 -12.76
CA CYS A 17 -31.72 -6.16 -13.40
C CYS A 17 -31.70 -7.45 -12.57
N ASP A 18 -32.87 -8.00 -12.25
CA ASP A 18 -33.01 -9.22 -11.44
C ASP A 18 -32.45 -10.48 -12.11
N ARG A 19 -32.37 -10.47 -13.45
CA ARG A 19 -31.94 -11.65 -14.24
C ARG A 19 -30.44 -11.70 -14.48
N CYS A 20 -29.83 -10.57 -14.84
CA CYS A 20 -28.41 -10.53 -15.24
C CYS A 20 -27.54 -9.64 -14.35
N GLY A 21 -28.11 -8.90 -13.39
CA GLY A 21 -27.39 -8.01 -12.48
C GLY A 21 -26.91 -6.69 -13.11
N ALA A 22 -27.28 -6.39 -14.35
CA ALA A 22 -26.91 -5.13 -14.99
C ALA A 22 -27.56 -3.93 -14.28
N TYR A 23 -26.79 -2.87 -14.02
CA TYR A 23 -27.34 -1.62 -13.49
C TYR A 23 -28.23 -0.96 -14.53
N LEU A 24 -29.43 -0.60 -14.10
CA LEU A 24 -30.47 -0.05 -14.93
C LEU A 24 -30.52 1.48 -14.85
N ASN A 25 -30.03 2.04 -13.75
CA ASN A 25 -29.97 3.48 -13.47
C ASN A 25 -28.50 3.93 -13.32
N ALA A 26 -27.79 4.09 -14.43
CA ALA A 26 -26.51 4.81 -14.41
C ALA A 26 -26.81 6.33 -14.46
N PRO A 27 -26.35 7.13 -13.49
CA PRO A 27 -26.50 8.58 -13.56
C PRO A 27 -25.70 9.10 -14.77
N THR A 28 -26.43 9.57 -15.79
CA THR A 28 -25.88 10.18 -17.00
C THR A 28 -25.46 11.61 -16.69
N VAL A 29 -24.24 11.79 -16.18
CA VAL A 29 -23.60 13.11 -16.24
C VAL A 29 -23.09 13.31 -17.65
N ASN A 30 -23.84 14.07 -18.45
CA ASN A 30 -23.45 14.66 -19.73
C ASN A 30 -23.09 13.69 -20.87
N GLY A 31 -24.12 13.11 -21.51
CA GLY A 31 -24.31 13.13 -22.98
C GLY A 31 -23.21 12.67 -23.95
N ILE A 32 -22.10 12.08 -23.50
CA ILE A 32 -21.06 11.50 -24.36
C ILE A 32 -20.81 10.10 -23.84
N GLY A 33 -21.30 9.11 -24.58
CA GLY A 33 -21.06 7.69 -24.36
C GLY A 33 -19.61 7.32 -24.66
N ILE A 34 -18.70 7.77 -23.82
CA ILE A 34 -17.47 7.04 -23.54
C ILE A 34 -17.61 6.72 -22.06
N ALA A 35 -17.90 5.45 -21.75
CA ALA A 35 -17.58 4.91 -20.44
C ALA A 35 -16.06 4.95 -20.33
N VAL A 36 -15.49 6.13 -20.11
CA VAL A 36 -14.21 6.25 -19.46
C VAL A 36 -14.53 5.72 -18.07
N THR A 37 -14.29 4.42 -17.87
CA THR A 37 -14.07 3.89 -16.55
C THR A 37 -12.83 4.62 -16.04
N GLU A 38 -13.01 5.85 -15.57
CA GLU A 38 -12.00 6.52 -14.77
C GLU A 38 -11.81 5.60 -13.58
N LEU A 39 -10.73 4.82 -13.63
CA LEU A 39 -10.31 3.95 -12.54
C LEU A 39 -10.37 4.81 -11.29
N PRO A 40 -11.19 4.49 -10.28
CA PRO A 40 -11.48 5.39 -9.17
C PRO A 40 -10.15 5.81 -8.52
N MET A 41 -9.73 7.04 -8.80
CA MET A 41 -8.46 7.55 -8.34
C MET A 41 -8.60 7.90 -6.86
N VAL A 42 -7.85 7.24 -5.99
CA VAL A 42 -7.87 7.56 -4.56
C VAL A 42 -7.22 8.92 -4.34
N ASN A 43 -8.01 9.88 -3.88
CA ASN A 43 -7.54 11.20 -3.47
C ASN A 43 -7.24 11.23 -1.95
N PHE A 44 -6.55 12.28 -1.50
CA PHE A 44 -5.96 12.35 -0.17
C PHE A 44 -6.93 12.03 0.99
N PRO A 45 -8.12 12.66 1.10
CA PRO A 45 -9.05 12.34 2.21
C PRO A 45 -9.57 10.91 2.15
N GLN A 46 -9.77 10.36 0.95
CA GLN A 46 -10.18 8.96 0.78
C GLN A 46 -9.07 8.03 1.28
N ALA A 47 -7.80 8.29 0.96
CA ALA A 47 -6.68 7.49 1.42
C ALA A 47 -6.60 7.43 2.96
N ILE A 48 -6.83 8.56 3.65
CA ILE A 48 -6.89 8.60 5.11
C ILE A 48 -8.04 7.73 5.64
N LYS A 49 -9.23 7.89 5.07
CA LYS A 49 -10.42 7.10 5.45
C LYS A 49 -10.17 5.60 5.24
N LEU A 50 -9.57 5.21 4.11
CA LEU A 50 -9.20 3.83 3.80
C LEU A 50 -8.15 3.28 4.77
N GLY A 51 -7.12 4.07 5.10
CA GLY A 51 -6.07 3.68 6.04
C GLY A 51 -6.62 3.38 7.43
N PHE A 52 -7.53 4.21 7.95
CA PHE A 52 -8.18 3.95 9.23
C PHE A 52 -9.26 2.86 9.16
N LYS A 53 -10.00 2.74 8.05
CA LYS A 53 -10.99 1.68 7.85
C LYS A 53 -10.33 0.30 7.88
N ASN A 54 -9.18 0.16 7.23
CA ASN A 54 -8.47 -1.10 7.05
C ASN A 54 -7.23 -1.20 7.97
N TYR A 55 -7.25 -0.53 9.13
CA TYR A 55 -6.04 -0.34 9.94
C TYR A 55 -5.43 -1.63 10.50
N PHE A 56 -6.27 -2.63 10.81
CA PHE A 56 -5.88 -3.99 11.22
C PHE A 56 -6.09 -5.03 10.11
N GLU A 57 -6.42 -4.60 8.89
CA GLU A 57 -6.64 -5.51 7.78
C GLU A 57 -5.33 -5.71 7.03
N PHE A 58 -4.74 -6.90 7.13
CA PHE A 58 -3.49 -7.27 6.47
C PHE A 58 -3.72 -8.07 5.19
N SER A 59 -4.97 -8.43 4.88
CA SER A 59 -5.34 -9.06 3.61
C SER A 59 -5.79 -8.01 2.58
N GLY A 60 -5.93 -8.44 1.32
CA GLY A 60 -6.33 -7.54 0.24
C GLY A 60 -5.17 -6.74 -0.35
N ARG A 61 -5.54 -5.75 -1.16
CA ARG A 61 -4.64 -4.96 -2.01
C ARG A 61 -4.89 -3.47 -1.82
N ALA A 62 -3.83 -2.68 -1.94
CA ALA A 62 -3.89 -1.23 -1.86
C ALA A 62 -3.29 -0.60 -3.12
N THR A 63 -3.93 0.48 -3.59
CA THR A 63 -3.42 1.20 -4.76
C THR A 63 -2.17 2.01 -4.42
N ARG A 64 -1.40 2.39 -5.46
CA ARG A 64 -0.28 3.34 -5.30
C ARG A 64 -0.71 4.66 -4.67
N ALA A 65 -1.86 5.21 -5.12
CA ALA A 65 -2.34 6.49 -4.63
C ALA A 65 -2.73 6.41 -3.15
N GLU A 66 -3.41 5.34 -2.73
CA GLU A 66 -3.69 5.07 -1.31
C GLU A 66 -2.40 5.05 -0.48
N PHE A 67 -1.36 4.35 -0.96
CA PHE A 67 -0.07 4.27 -0.29
C PHE A 67 0.66 5.63 -0.21
N TRP A 68 0.81 6.35 -1.31
CA TRP A 68 1.61 7.58 -1.33
C TRP A 68 0.95 8.75 -0.60
N TRP A 69 -0.39 8.84 -0.61
CA TRP A 69 -1.10 9.82 0.21
C TRP A 69 -0.97 9.50 1.70
N TRP A 70 -1.01 8.22 2.08
CA TRP A 70 -0.76 7.80 3.45
C TRP A 70 0.69 8.11 3.88
N ALA A 71 1.67 7.80 3.02
CA ALA A 71 3.08 8.10 3.27
C ALA A 71 3.30 9.62 3.47
N LEU A 72 2.60 10.45 2.70
CA LEU A 72 2.60 11.90 2.86
C LEU A 72 2.02 12.32 4.23
N LEU A 73 0.88 11.77 4.65
CA LEU A 73 0.30 12.03 5.98
C LEU A 73 1.30 11.68 7.10
N VAL A 74 1.88 10.47 7.05
CA VAL A 74 2.85 10.01 8.07
C VAL A 74 4.09 10.88 8.08
N THR A 75 4.59 11.28 6.91
CA THR A 75 5.76 12.15 6.79
C THR A 75 5.49 13.52 7.39
N LEU A 76 4.41 14.20 6.96
CA LEU A 76 4.08 15.54 7.45
C LEU A 76 3.73 15.54 8.94
N GLY A 77 2.93 14.57 9.40
CA GLY A 77 2.61 14.43 10.82
C GLY A 77 3.84 14.15 11.68
N GLY A 78 4.83 13.43 11.14
CA GLY A 78 6.10 13.19 11.79
C GLY A 78 7.04 14.40 11.87
N LEU A 79 6.80 15.47 11.10
CA LEU A 79 7.58 16.71 11.15
C LEU A 79 7.12 17.66 12.27
N ILE A 80 5.98 17.38 12.91
CA ILE A 80 5.44 18.22 13.99
C ILE A 80 6.42 18.18 15.18
N PRO A 81 6.97 19.32 15.62
CA PRO A 81 7.87 19.36 16.76
C PRO A 81 7.21 18.77 18.02
N LEU A 82 7.96 17.97 18.78
CA LEU A 82 7.56 17.31 20.02
C LEU A 82 6.47 16.22 19.87
N LEU A 83 5.50 16.37 18.97
CA LEU A 83 4.39 15.42 18.76
C LEU A 83 4.63 14.41 17.64
N GLY A 84 5.59 14.64 16.75
CA GLY A 84 5.82 13.77 15.58
C GLY A 84 6.09 12.30 15.93
N TRP A 85 6.75 12.03 17.06
CA TRP A 85 6.98 10.67 17.55
C TRP A 85 5.69 9.97 17.96
N ILE A 86 4.77 10.70 18.61
CA ILE A 86 3.45 10.18 18.99
C ILE A 86 2.64 9.86 17.73
N VAL A 87 2.68 10.74 16.73
CA VAL A 87 2.02 10.49 15.44
C VAL A 87 2.56 9.24 14.75
N ARG A 88 3.89 9.06 14.70
CA ARG A 88 4.52 7.88 14.09
C ARG A 88 4.13 6.58 14.80
N ILE A 89 4.06 6.60 16.13
CA ILE A 89 3.64 5.43 16.92
C ILE A 89 2.15 5.14 16.69
N ALA A 90 1.30 6.17 16.73
CA ALA A 90 -0.15 6.01 16.52
C ALA A 90 -0.49 5.48 15.12
N LEU A 91 0.27 5.90 14.10
CA LEU A 91 0.07 5.48 12.71
C LEU A 91 0.90 4.25 12.31
N LEU A 92 1.68 3.67 13.23
CA LEU A 92 2.59 2.56 12.93
C LEU A 92 1.84 1.36 12.38
N ILE A 93 0.79 0.92 13.08
CA ILE A 93 0.01 -0.26 12.72
C ILE A 93 -0.67 -0.09 11.35
N PRO A 94 -1.46 0.98 11.10
CA PRO A 94 -2.04 1.17 9.77
C PRO A 94 -0.98 1.35 8.68
N SER A 95 0.21 1.88 8.98
CA SER A 95 1.33 1.92 8.02
C SER A 95 1.85 0.53 7.63
N ILE A 96 1.94 -0.39 8.60
CA ILE A 96 2.34 -1.79 8.36
C ILE A 96 1.26 -2.52 7.57
N SER A 97 -0.02 -2.36 7.94
CA SER A 97 -1.15 -2.93 7.18
C SER A 97 -1.15 -2.44 5.73
N LEU A 98 -1.04 -1.13 5.51
CA LEU A 98 -1.09 -0.56 4.18
C LEU A 98 0.11 -0.97 3.32
N THR A 99 1.31 -1.01 3.91
CA THR A 99 2.53 -1.51 3.24
C THR A 99 2.37 -2.97 2.84
N THR A 100 1.77 -3.79 3.70
CA THR A 100 1.46 -5.20 3.42
C THR A 100 0.52 -5.32 2.21
N ARG A 101 -0.61 -4.60 2.22
CA ARG A 101 -1.57 -4.57 1.11
C ARG A 101 -0.96 -4.00 -0.18
N ARG A 102 -0.01 -3.08 -0.06
CA ARG A 102 0.72 -2.53 -1.21
C ARG A 102 1.68 -3.55 -1.83
N LEU A 103 2.38 -4.33 -1.01
CA LEU A 103 3.22 -5.44 -1.47
C LEU A 103 2.37 -6.54 -2.13
N HIS A 104 1.19 -6.83 -1.57
CA HIS A 104 0.23 -7.77 -2.17
C HIS A 104 -0.24 -7.32 -3.55
N ASP A 105 -0.36 -6.01 -3.80
CA ASP A 105 -0.74 -5.48 -5.11
C ASP A 105 0.27 -5.81 -6.22
N ILE A 106 1.54 -6.05 -5.89
CA ILE A 106 2.60 -6.45 -6.85
C ILE A 106 2.97 -7.95 -6.71
N GLY A 107 2.10 -8.76 -6.10
CA GLY A 107 2.31 -10.21 -5.94
C GLY A 107 3.35 -10.62 -4.88
N LYS A 108 3.94 -9.65 -4.17
CA LYS A 108 4.91 -9.86 -3.08
C LYS A 108 4.20 -10.28 -1.79
N SER A 109 4.90 -10.87 -0.81
CA SER A 109 4.30 -11.19 0.50
C SER A 109 4.48 -10.04 1.49
N GLY A 110 3.51 -9.85 2.40
CA GLY A 110 3.60 -8.81 3.43
C GLY A 110 4.85 -8.88 4.31
N TRP A 111 5.35 -10.08 4.57
CA TRP A 111 6.59 -10.32 5.32
C TRP A 111 7.84 -9.69 4.68
N GLN A 112 7.81 -9.44 3.36
CA GLN A 112 8.92 -8.78 2.66
C GLN A 112 9.12 -7.31 3.08
N GLN A 113 8.23 -6.72 3.88
CA GLN A 113 8.50 -5.42 4.51
C GLN A 113 9.64 -5.47 5.55
N LEU A 114 9.98 -6.66 6.09
CA LEU A 114 11.09 -6.80 7.04
C LEU A 114 12.46 -6.47 6.42
N TRP A 115 12.59 -6.53 5.09
CA TRP A 115 13.79 -6.04 4.39
C TRP A 115 14.04 -4.54 4.65
N ALA A 116 12.99 -3.75 4.86
CA ALA A 116 13.13 -2.34 5.24
C ALA A 116 13.69 -2.17 6.66
N LEU A 117 13.39 -3.09 7.58
CA LEU A 117 13.99 -3.08 8.93
C LEU A 117 15.47 -3.47 8.87
N LEU A 118 15.85 -4.41 8.01
CA LEU A 118 17.26 -4.79 7.83
C LEU A 118 18.09 -3.62 7.26
N ALA A 119 17.52 -2.80 6.39
CA ALA A 119 18.15 -1.56 5.91
C ALA A 119 18.41 -0.55 7.04
N LEU A 120 17.70 -0.66 8.18
CA LEU A 120 17.91 0.17 9.38
C LEU A 120 18.79 -0.52 10.43
N SER A 121 19.09 -1.81 10.29
CA SER A 121 19.76 -2.62 11.31
C SER A 121 21.29 -2.48 11.47
N PRO A 122 22.10 -1.93 10.53
CA PRO A 122 23.56 -2.00 10.69
C PRO A 122 24.13 -1.26 11.91
N TRP A 123 23.33 -0.45 12.60
CA TRP A 123 23.81 0.36 13.73
C TRP A 123 24.06 -0.44 15.02
N VAL A 124 23.39 -1.58 15.22
CA VAL A 124 23.50 -2.37 16.46
C VAL A 124 24.85 -3.11 16.56
N PHE A 125 25.44 -3.50 15.42
CA PHE A 125 26.71 -4.22 15.38
C PHE A 125 27.92 -3.31 15.68
N ILE A 126 27.77 -2.00 15.47
CA ILE A 126 28.80 -0.98 15.74
C ILE A 126 29.19 -0.96 17.22
N VAL A 127 28.19 -1.01 18.11
CA VAL A 127 28.39 -0.97 19.57
C VAL A 127 29.08 -2.24 20.06
N LEU A 128 28.75 -3.39 19.48
CA LEU A 128 29.36 -4.67 19.85
C LEU A 128 30.86 -4.72 19.51
N VAL A 129 31.25 -4.29 18.30
CA VAL A 129 32.65 -4.31 17.86
C VAL A 129 33.50 -3.34 18.66
N ALA A 130 32.98 -2.14 18.97
CA ALA A 130 33.68 -1.15 19.76
C ALA A 130 34.00 -1.63 21.20
N VAL A 131 33.17 -2.50 21.78
CA VAL A 131 33.34 -3.03 23.14
C VAL A 131 34.30 -4.21 23.20
N VAL A 132 34.48 -4.96 22.10
CA VAL A 132 35.30 -6.19 22.07
C VAL A 132 36.77 -5.92 21.71
N VAL A 133 37.08 -4.86 20.98
CA VAL A 133 38.47 -4.58 20.55
C VAL A 133 39.23 -3.81 21.62
N GLY A 134 39.91 -4.54 22.50
CA GLY A 134 40.89 -3.99 23.44
C GLY A 134 42.08 -3.32 22.72
N ASP A 135 42.40 -2.10 23.18
CA ASP A 135 43.64 -1.32 23.03
C ASP A 135 44.47 -1.43 21.74
N THR A 136 43.80 -1.36 20.58
CA THR A 136 44.41 -0.78 19.38
C THR A 136 43.42 0.13 18.65
N ILE A 137 43.34 1.38 19.10
CA ILE A 137 42.42 2.41 18.59
C ILE A 137 42.48 2.52 17.07
N VAL A 138 43.68 2.45 16.48
CA VAL A 138 43.87 2.57 15.03
C VAL A 138 43.17 1.44 14.26
N TYR A 139 43.34 0.17 14.65
CA TYR A 139 42.67 -0.95 13.98
C TYR A 139 41.15 -0.89 14.15
N THR A 140 40.68 -0.50 15.34
CA THR A 140 39.25 -0.33 15.62
C THR A 140 38.61 0.72 14.71
N LEU A 141 39.26 1.88 14.55
CA LEU A 141 38.77 2.97 13.71
C LEU A 141 38.78 2.59 12.22
N VAL A 142 39.85 1.93 11.75
CA VAL A 142 39.96 1.49 10.35
C VAL A 142 38.91 0.42 10.03
N SER A 143 38.73 -0.58 10.89
CA SER A 143 37.69 -1.61 10.71
C SER A 143 36.27 -1.03 10.76
N LEU A 144 36.02 -0.07 11.65
CA LEU A 144 34.74 0.62 11.73
C LEU A 144 34.44 1.40 10.44
N PHE A 145 35.44 2.08 9.88
CA PHE A 145 35.27 2.85 8.63
C PHE A 145 34.82 1.95 7.46
N PHE A 146 35.50 0.83 7.24
CA PHE A 146 35.11 -0.11 6.18
C PHE A 146 33.74 -0.76 6.45
N TYR A 147 33.45 -1.09 7.71
CA TYR A 147 32.14 -1.61 8.10
C TYR A 147 31.03 -0.62 7.79
N LEU A 148 31.20 0.66 8.12
CA LEU A 148 30.22 1.72 7.85
C LEU A 148 29.97 1.90 6.35
N ILE A 149 31.02 1.85 5.52
CA ILE A 149 30.87 1.93 4.06
C ILE A 149 30.05 0.75 3.53
N ILE A 150 30.38 -0.47 3.96
CA ILE A 150 29.68 -1.69 3.52
C ILE A 150 28.22 -1.66 4.00
N ALA A 151 28.00 -1.34 5.28
CA ALA A 151 26.69 -1.21 5.88
C ALA A 151 25.83 -0.18 5.15
N PHE A 152 26.40 0.99 4.84
CA PHE A 152 25.72 2.05 4.11
C PHE A 152 25.37 1.63 2.68
N ALA A 153 26.29 0.99 1.97
CA ALA A 153 26.05 0.46 0.63
C ALA A 153 24.92 -0.59 0.61
N ILE A 154 24.91 -1.52 1.57
CA ILE A 154 23.85 -2.51 1.73
C ILE A 154 22.51 -1.82 2.03
N SER A 155 22.51 -0.85 2.94
CA SER A 155 21.30 -0.11 3.32
C SER A 155 20.70 0.65 2.13
N ILE A 156 21.54 1.28 1.31
CA ILE A 156 21.10 1.94 0.07
C ILE A 156 20.53 0.92 -0.92
N GLY A 157 21.19 -0.23 -1.10
CA GLY A 157 20.71 -1.28 -1.99
C GLY A 157 19.33 -1.81 -1.57
N LEU A 158 19.15 -2.10 -0.28
CA LEU A 158 17.87 -2.57 0.26
C LEU A 158 16.79 -1.48 0.19
N ALA A 159 17.12 -0.22 0.50
CA ALA A 159 16.19 0.88 0.41
C ALA A 159 15.74 1.12 -1.04
N SER A 160 16.66 1.12 -2.00
CA SER A 160 16.32 1.31 -3.42
C SER A 160 15.43 0.18 -3.96
N MET A 161 15.75 -1.09 -3.62
CA MET A 161 14.90 -2.24 -3.92
C MET A 161 13.49 -2.08 -3.33
N PHE A 162 13.39 -1.65 -2.06
CA PHE A 162 12.11 -1.51 -1.39
C PHE A 162 11.26 -0.37 -1.97
N ILE A 163 11.88 0.77 -2.25
CA ILE A 163 11.22 1.90 -2.91
C ILE A 163 10.73 1.50 -4.31
N ASP A 164 11.54 0.79 -5.09
CA ASP A 164 11.15 0.27 -6.39
C ASP A 164 9.89 -0.61 -6.29
N TRP A 165 9.81 -1.50 -5.30
CA TRP A 165 8.58 -2.27 -5.04
C TRP A 165 7.36 -1.39 -4.73
N LEU A 166 7.52 -0.36 -3.90
CA LEU A 166 6.43 0.54 -3.53
C LEU A 166 5.95 1.42 -4.69
N VAL A 167 6.84 1.76 -5.63
CA VAL A 167 6.52 2.56 -6.84
C VAL A 167 5.97 1.70 -7.98
N ARG A 168 6.35 0.42 -8.13
CA ARG A 168 5.95 -0.47 -9.25
C ARG A 168 4.44 -0.56 -9.49
N LYS A 169 4.00 -0.85 -10.71
CA LYS A 169 2.56 -0.96 -10.99
C LYS A 169 2.11 -2.30 -10.44
N GLY A 170 1.04 -2.31 -9.66
CA GLY A 170 0.48 -3.59 -9.23
C GLY A 170 -0.07 -4.38 -10.40
N GLU A 171 -0.19 -5.68 -10.20
CA GLU A 171 -0.73 -6.64 -11.14
C GLU A 171 -2.13 -6.21 -11.60
N THR A 172 -2.46 -6.47 -12.86
CA THR A 172 -3.79 -6.19 -13.41
C THR A 172 -4.70 -7.39 -13.19
N GLY A 173 -5.99 -7.14 -12.95
CA GLY A 173 -6.96 -8.20 -12.63
C GLY A 173 -6.73 -8.82 -11.26
N ALA A 174 -7.45 -9.90 -10.96
CA ALA A 174 -7.38 -10.57 -9.67
C ALA A 174 -6.04 -11.32 -9.49
N ASN A 175 -5.48 -11.25 -8.29
CA ASN A 175 -4.35 -12.07 -7.87
C ASN A 175 -4.72 -12.86 -6.60
N LYS A 176 -3.77 -13.66 -6.07
CA LYS A 176 -4.00 -14.51 -4.88
C LYS A 176 -4.37 -13.75 -3.61
N TYR A 177 -4.17 -12.43 -3.57
CA TYR A 177 -4.49 -11.58 -2.41
C TYR A 177 -5.81 -10.82 -2.58
N GLY A 178 -6.42 -10.87 -3.77
CA GLY A 178 -7.72 -10.25 -4.03
C GLY A 178 -7.88 -9.62 -5.42
N PRO A 179 -9.07 -9.06 -5.70
CA PRO A 179 -9.37 -8.37 -6.96
C PRO A 179 -8.53 -7.10 -7.14
N ASP A 180 -8.38 -6.63 -8.38
CA ASP A 180 -7.67 -5.37 -8.65
C ASP A 180 -8.46 -4.20 -8.03
N PRO A 181 -7.85 -3.43 -7.10
CA PRO A 181 -8.54 -2.29 -6.47
C PRO A 181 -8.87 -1.15 -7.44
N ARG A 182 -8.36 -1.19 -8.68
CA ARG A 182 -8.63 -0.19 -9.73
C ARG A 182 -9.86 -0.54 -10.56
N GLU A 183 -10.27 -1.81 -10.56
CA GLU A 183 -11.43 -2.21 -11.32
C GLU A 183 -12.69 -1.92 -10.50
N PRO A 184 -13.71 -1.25 -11.07
CA PRO A 184 -14.99 -1.13 -10.40
C PRO A 184 -15.50 -2.55 -10.09
N THR A 185 -16.05 -2.74 -8.89
CA THR A 185 -16.52 -4.03 -8.34
C THR A 185 -17.73 -4.62 -9.09
N SER A 186 -17.80 -4.49 -10.42
CA SER A 186 -18.85 -5.06 -11.27
C SER A 186 -18.63 -6.54 -11.62
N HIS A 187 -17.64 -7.20 -11.03
CA HIS A 187 -17.45 -8.65 -11.17
C HIS A 187 -17.08 -9.30 -9.84
N HIS A 188 -18.05 -9.47 -8.93
CA HIS A 188 -18.19 -10.74 -8.21
C HIS A 188 -19.53 -10.82 -7.47
N PRO A 189 -20.31 -11.91 -7.62
CA PRO A 189 -21.39 -12.21 -6.70
C PRO A 189 -20.79 -12.42 -5.31
N HIS A 190 -21.35 -11.74 -4.32
CA HIS A 190 -21.11 -12.01 -2.91
C HIS A 190 -21.34 -13.51 -2.67
N ASN A 191 -20.29 -14.28 -2.39
CA ASN A 191 -20.43 -15.58 -1.76
C ASN A 191 -20.13 -15.40 -0.26
N PRO A 192 -21.14 -15.33 0.61
CA PRO A 192 -20.91 -15.48 2.03
C PRO A 192 -20.52 -16.94 2.31
N GLN A 193 -19.30 -17.15 2.83
CA GLN A 193 -18.99 -18.30 3.66
C GLN A 193 -19.24 -17.94 5.11
#